data_AF-A0A9D1NFM0-F1
#
_entry.id   AF-A0A9D1NFM0-F1
#
_cell.length_a   1.000
_cell.length_b   1.000
_cell.length_c   1.000
_cell.angle_alpha   90.00
_cell.angle_beta   90.00
_cell.angle_gamma   90.00
#
_symmetry.space_group_name_H-M   'P 1'
#
loop_
_entity.id
_entity.type
_entity.pdbx_description
1 polymer ?
#
loop_
_entity_poly.entity_id
_entity_poly.type
_entity_poly.pdbx_seq_one_letter_code
_entity_poly.pdbx_strand_id
1 'polypeptide(L)'
;MTDKPYVYIYEAEDDLVVDLIYLRNSYRLTTPKQPVYDALEAQKSAPYVCVNNTILGFETPPVTESDRTLVPMRFLFEQLGADVTWDEATETATAVKANTTINFSIDNTTATVNGAATTMDVPARLVGDKTMVPLRFLSEEMGYTVEWDEETRMATITTPEP
;
A
#
# COMPACT_ATOMS: atom_id res chain seq x y z
N MET A 1 22.90 29.97 28.59
CA MET A 1 21.68 29.25 28.18
C MET A 1 21.51 29.50 26.70
N THR A 2 21.41 28.46 25.89
CA THR A 2 21.15 28.61 24.45
C THR A 2 19.65 28.87 24.29
N ASP A 3 19.27 30.04 23.78
CA ASP A 3 17.86 30.31 23.43
C ASP A 3 17.42 29.28 22.39
N LYS A 4 16.32 28.58 22.69
CA LYS A 4 15.74 27.57 21.80
C LYS A 4 14.52 28.17 21.10
N PRO A 5 14.31 27.87 19.82
CA PRO A 5 13.08 28.26 19.14
C PRO A 5 11.85 27.58 19.76
N TYR A 6 10.72 28.26 19.70
CA TYR A 6 9.40 27.72 19.99
C TYR A 6 8.67 27.41 18.69
N VAL A 7 8.07 26.24 18.59
CA VAL A 7 7.22 25.84 17.46
C VAL A 7 5.80 25.66 17.98
N TYR A 8 4.85 26.38 17.40
CA TYR A 8 3.43 26.21 17.64
C TYR A 8 2.80 25.59 16.41
N ILE A 9 1.99 24.56 16.62
CA ILE A 9 1.21 23.90 15.57
C ILE A 9 -0.25 23.97 16.00
N TYR A 10 -1.11 24.55 15.16
CA TYR A 10 -2.53 24.72 15.46
C TYR A 10 -3.37 24.81 14.18
N GLU A 11 -4.68 24.61 14.32
CA GLU A 11 -5.64 24.84 13.24
C GLU A 11 -6.09 26.30 13.21
N ALA A 12 -6.20 26.88 12.03
CA ALA A 12 -6.80 28.18 11.80
C ALA A 12 -7.75 28.10 10.59
N GLU A 13 -9.05 28.16 10.84
CA GLU A 13 -10.10 28.01 9.81
C GLU A 13 -9.87 26.73 8.97
N ASP A 14 -9.49 26.90 7.71
CA ASP A 14 -9.27 25.84 6.72
C ASP A 14 -7.80 25.39 6.61
N ASP A 15 -6.88 25.99 7.36
CA ASP A 15 -5.44 25.72 7.30
C ASP A 15 -4.90 25.09 8.60
N LEU A 16 -3.83 24.29 8.45
CA LEU A 16 -2.88 23.97 9.51
C LEU A 16 -1.75 24.98 9.48
N VAL A 17 -1.43 25.56 10.64
CA VAL A 17 -0.42 26.61 10.80
C VAL A 17 0.74 26.09 11.63
N VAL A 18 1.96 26.34 11.16
CA VAL A 18 3.20 26.15 11.91
C VAL A 18 3.88 27.50 12.10
N ASP A 19 3.89 27.99 13.35
CA ASP A 19 4.58 29.22 13.74
C ASP A 19 5.89 28.87 14.47
N LEU A 20 7.03 29.23 13.88
CA LEU A 20 8.36 29.14 14.47
C LEU A 20 8.78 30.51 15.01
N ILE A 21 8.94 30.61 16.32
CA ILE A 21 9.36 31.84 17.01
C ILE A 21 10.78 31.66 17.53
N TYR A 22 11.69 32.53 17.09
CA TYR A 22 13.07 32.54 17.54
C TYR A 22 13.56 33.98 17.79
N LEU A 23 13.83 34.29 19.05
CA LEU A 23 14.22 35.65 19.48
C LEU A 23 13.18 36.69 19.05
N ARG A 24 13.55 37.56 18.10
CA ARG A 24 12.69 38.63 17.54
C ARG A 24 12.10 38.28 16.17
N ASN A 25 12.38 37.08 15.65
CA ASN A 25 11.89 36.63 14.36
C ASN A 25 10.75 35.62 14.54
N SER A 26 9.76 35.70 13.64
CA SER A 26 8.68 34.73 13.53
C SER A 26 8.56 34.27 12.08
N TYR A 27 8.48 32.96 11.87
CA TYR A 27 8.24 32.35 10.56
C TYR A 27 6.92 31.58 10.61
N ARG A 28 6.09 31.73 9.58
CA ARG A 28 4.81 31.05 9.45
C ARG A 28 4.80 30.20 8.19
N LEU A 29 4.43 28.94 8.34
CA LEU A 29 4.04 28.05 7.24
C LEU A 29 2.54 27.76 7.41
N THR A 30 1.79 27.80 6.32
CA THR A 30 0.41 27.31 6.29
C THR A 30 0.26 26.26 5.21
N THR A 31 -0.67 25.32 5.43
CA THR A 31 -1.11 24.35 4.42
C THR A 31 -2.60 24.12 4.60
N PRO A 32 -3.36 23.88 3.52
CA PRO A 32 -4.76 23.45 3.64
C PRO A 32 -4.89 22.23 4.55
N LYS A 33 -5.86 22.26 5.45
CA LYS A 33 -6.13 21.24 6.46
C LYS A 33 -6.69 19.97 5.85
N GLN A 34 -7.64 20.11 4.92
CA GLN A 34 -8.40 18.96 4.39
C GLN A 34 -7.50 17.91 3.74
N PRO A 35 -6.54 18.24 2.85
CA PRO A 35 -5.66 17.23 2.26
C PRO A 35 -4.78 16.51 3.30
N VAL A 36 -4.38 17.20 4.37
CA VAL A 36 -3.60 16.59 5.46
C VAL A 36 -4.46 15.61 6.25
N TYR A 37 -5.70 15.97 6.54
CA TYR A 37 -6.63 15.09 7.25
C TYR A 37 -7.06 13.90 6.41
N ASP A 38 -7.33 14.08 5.12
CA ASP A 38 -7.61 12.98 4.21
C ASP A 38 -6.43 12.01 4.15
N ALA A 39 -5.19 12.51 4.11
CA ALA A 39 -4.00 11.67 4.16
C ALA A 39 -3.86 10.92 5.51
N LEU A 40 -4.15 11.58 6.64
CA LEU A 40 -4.10 10.94 7.96
C LEU A 40 -5.20 9.90 8.15
N GLU A 41 -6.42 10.16 7.70
CA GLU A 41 -7.54 9.22 7.78
C GLU A 41 -7.35 8.05 6.82
N ALA A 42 -6.82 8.28 5.62
CA ALA A 42 -6.38 7.22 4.72
C ALA A 42 -5.31 6.34 5.42
N GLN A 43 -4.35 6.95 6.12
CA GLN A 43 -3.33 6.19 6.84
C GLN A 43 -3.89 5.39 8.03
N LYS A 44 -4.90 5.91 8.74
CA LYS A 44 -5.57 5.21 9.85
C LYS A 44 -6.47 4.06 9.39
N SER A 45 -7.07 4.19 8.21
CA SER A 45 -8.01 3.22 7.68
C SER A 45 -7.38 2.23 6.71
N ALA A 46 -6.19 2.52 6.18
CA ALA A 46 -5.46 1.60 5.33
C ALA A 46 -5.12 0.29 6.07
N PRO A 47 -5.27 -0.86 5.41
CA PRO A 47 -4.74 -2.12 5.92
C PRO A 47 -3.22 -2.07 6.09
N TYR A 48 -2.72 -2.67 7.17
CA TYR A 48 -1.30 -2.99 7.33
C TYR A 48 -0.98 -4.34 6.69
N VAL A 49 0.24 -4.50 6.19
CA VAL A 49 0.74 -5.79 5.70
C VAL A 49 2.00 -6.15 6.45
N CYS A 50 2.00 -7.34 7.04
CA CYS A 50 3.14 -7.92 7.73
C CYS A 50 3.63 -9.15 6.95
N VAL A 51 4.92 -9.22 6.63
CA VAL A 51 5.55 -10.40 6.01
C VAL A 51 6.56 -10.96 6.98
N ASN A 52 6.38 -12.20 7.43
CA ASN A 52 7.30 -12.89 8.35
C ASN A 52 7.76 -12.00 9.52
N ASN A 53 6.80 -11.39 10.23
CA ASN A 53 6.99 -10.47 11.37
C ASN A 53 7.53 -9.07 11.03
N THR A 54 7.67 -8.73 9.75
CA THR A 54 8.07 -7.39 9.30
C THR A 54 6.87 -6.64 8.75
N ILE A 55 6.44 -5.58 9.44
CA ILE A 55 5.43 -4.67 8.93
C ILE A 55 6.03 -3.84 7.78
N LEU A 56 5.36 -3.86 6.64
CA LEU A 56 5.77 -3.14 5.43
C LEU A 56 5.21 -1.72 5.41
N GLY A 57 6.03 -0.77 5.00
CA GLY A 57 5.61 0.60 4.71
C GLY A 57 5.47 0.81 3.20
N PHE A 58 4.29 1.24 2.75
CA PHE A 58 4.01 1.50 1.35
C PHE A 58 3.93 2.99 1.07
N GLU A 59 4.48 3.44 -0.06
CA GLU A 59 4.26 4.82 -0.55
C GLU A 59 2.80 5.04 -0.97
N THR A 60 2.23 4.06 -1.69
CA THR A 60 0.80 3.98 -1.97
C THR A 60 0.20 2.94 -1.03
N PRO A 61 -0.63 3.33 -0.05
CA PRO A 61 -1.13 2.41 0.96
C PRO A 61 -1.99 1.30 0.33
N PRO A 62 -2.05 0.11 0.96
CA PRO A 62 -3.05 -0.88 0.65
C PRO A 62 -4.46 -0.28 0.74
N VAL A 63 -5.38 -0.79 -0.07
CA VAL A 63 -6.78 -0.35 -0.08
C VAL A 63 -7.72 -1.53 0.08
N THR A 64 -8.94 -1.26 0.54
CA THR A 64 -9.98 -2.29 0.65
C THR A 64 -10.99 -2.10 -0.48
N GLU A 65 -11.27 -3.17 -1.22
CA GLU A 65 -12.35 -3.24 -2.21
C GLU A 65 -13.18 -4.50 -1.95
N SER A 66 -14.49 -4.37 -1.74
CA SER A 66 -15.40 -5.50 -1.50
C SER A 66 -14.88 -6.50 -0.46
N ASP A 67 -14.44 -6.00 0.70
CA ASP A 67 -13.84 -6.79 1.79
C ASP A 67 -12.59 -7.59 1.39
N ARG A 68 -11.85 -7.10 0.38
CA ARG A 68 -10.54 -7.62 -0.02
C ARG A 68 -9.48 -6.54 0.04
N THR A 69 -8.32 -6.91 0.56
CA THR A 69 -7.15 -6.04 0.60
C THR A 69 -6.41 -6.12 -0.72
N LEU A 70 -6.31 -4.98 -1.39
CA LEU A 70 -5.51 -4.75 -2.59
C LEU A 70 -4.20 -4.08 -2.19
N VAL A 71 -3.08 -4.55 -2.76
CA VAL A 71 -1.74 -4.05 -2.45
C VAL A 71 -0.96 -3.67 -3.71
N PRO A 72 -0.01 -2.72 -3.63
CA PRO A 72 0.88 -2.43 -4.75
C PRO A 72 1.70 -3.68 -5.12
N MET A 73 1.44 -4.23 -6.32
CA MET A 73 1.99 -5.50 -6.76
C MET A 73 3.52 -5.49 -6.72
N ARG A 74 4.15 -4.58 -7.47
CA ARG A 74 5.60 -4.53 -7.60
C ARG A 74 6.32 -4.51 -6.24
N PHE A 75 5.90 -3.61 -5.36
CA PHE A 75 6.53 -3.42 -4.06
C PHE A 75 6.45 -4.71 -3.22
N LEU A 76 5.26 -5.27 -3.04
CA LEU A 76 5.13 -6.47 -2.20
C LEU A 76 5.89 -7.67 -2.79
N PHE A 77 5.82 -7.87 -4.09
CA PHE A 77 6.33 -9.09 -4.71
C PHE A 77 7.84 -9.11 -4.85
N GLU A 78 8.47 -7.95 -5.04
CA GLU A 78 9.93 -7.83 -4.93
C GLU A 78 10.41 -8.15 -3.50
N GLN A 79 9.66 -7.75 -2.44
CA GLN A 79 9.98 -8.17 -1.06
C GLN A 79 9.85 -9.68 -0.85
N LEU A 80 8.97 -10.35 -1.61
CA LEU A 80 8.75 -11.80 -1.56
C LEU A 80 9.67 -12.57 -2.54
N GLY A 81 10.61 -11.88 -3.19
CA GLY A 81 11.61 -12.47 -4.09
C GLY A 81 11.08 -12.84 -5.47
N ALA A 82 10.02 -12.19 -5.92
CA ALA A 82 9.46 -12.33 -7.27
C ALA A 82 9.88 -11.16 -8.16
N ASP A 83 10.05 -11.44 -9.45
CA ASP A 83 10.24 -10.43 -10.49
C ASP A 83 8.88 -9.96 -11.02
N VAL A 84 8.71 -8.64 -11.19
CA VAL A 84 7.46 -8.06 -11.68
C VAL A 84 7.67 -7.23 -12.94
N THR A 85 6.90 -7.52 -13.99
CA THR A 85 6.89 -6.76 -15.25
C THR A 85 5.50 -6.23 -15.57
N TRP A 86 5.46 -5.20 -16.42
CA TRP A 86 4.24 -4.60 -16.94
C TRP A 86 4.35 -4.56 -18.46
N ASP A 87 3.32 -5.04 -19.14
CA ASP A 87 3.12 -4.88 -20.58
C ASP A 87 2.05 -3.82 -20.81
N GLU A 88 2.46 -2.67 -21.34
CA GLU A 88 1.57 -1.53 -21.61
C GLU A 88 0.64 -1.80 -22.81
N ALA A 89 1.06 -2.61 -23.78
CA ALA A 89 0.25 -2.89 -24.96
C ALA A 89 -0.95 -3.80 -24.63
N THR A 90 -0.81 -4.64 -23.61
CA THR A 90 -1.84 -5.58 -23.18
C THR A 90 -2.42 -5.26 -21.79
N GLU A 91 -2.00 -4.14 -21.19
CA GLU A 91 -2.34 -3.72 -19.82
C GLU A 91 -2.25 -4.89 -18.80
N THR A 92 -1.16 -5.65 -18.92
CA THR A 92 -0.97 -6.89 -18.18
C THR A 92 0.23 -6.78 -17.25
N ALA A 93 0.00 -7.07 -15.97
CA ALA A 93 1.07 -7.23 -14.99
C ALA A 93 1.43 -8.70 -14.84
N THR A 94 2.73 -9.01 -14.84
CA THR A 94 3.24 -10.37 -14.67
C THR A 94 4.13 -10.44 -13.44
N ALA A 95 3.88 -11.39 -12.55
CA ALA A 95 4.77 -11.77 -11.45
C ALA A 95 5.38 -13.14 -11.72
N VAL A 96 6.69 -13.27 -11.55
CA VAL A 96 7.43 -14.53 -11.71
C VAL A 96 8.21 -14.82 -10.44
N LYS A 97 7.99 -16.00 -9.85
CA LYS A 97 8.82 -16.51 -8.76
C LYS A 97 9.07 -18.00 -8.95
N ALA A 98 10.33 -18.39 -9.04
CA ALA A 98 10.73 -19.78 -9.29
C ALA A 98 9.96 -20.39 -10.49
N ASN A 99 9.05 -21.33 -10.24
CA ASN A 99 8.27 -22.02 -11.27
C ASN A 99 6.83 -21.49 -11.39
N THR A 100 6.50 -20.40 -10.72
CA THR A 100 5.17 -19.80 -10.71
C THR A 100 5.19 -18.49 -11.50
N THR A 101 4.40 -18.41 -12.56
CA THR A 101 4.15 -17.21 -13.34
C THR A 101 2.68 -16.85 -13.24
N ILE A 102 2.37 -15.62 -12.87
CA ILE A 102 1.00 -15.14 -12.68
C ILE A 102 0.80 -13.87 -13.49
N ASN A 103 -0.22 -13.87 -14.34
CA ASN A 103 -0.58 -12.70 -15.15
C ASN A 103 -1.94 -12.14 -14.74
N PHE A 104 -2.01 -10.82 -14.66
CA PHE A 104 -3.18 -10.06 -14.28
C PHE A 104 -3.50 -9.03 -15.35
N SER A 105 -4.75 -8.97 -15.77
CA SER A 105 -5.27 -7.82 -16.54
C SER A 105 -6.05 -6.91 -15.60
N ILE A 106 -5.93 -5.60 -15.82
CA ILE A 106 -6.69 -4.59 -15.07
C ILE A 106 -8.20 -4.80 -15.30
N ASP A 107 -8.99 -4.58 -14.25
CA ASP A 107 -10.45 -4.65 -14.26
C ASP A 107 -11.04 -6.02 -14.67
N ASN A 108 -10.22 -7.08 -14.67
CA ASN A 108 -10.62 -8.45 -14.94
C ASN A 108 -10.37 -9.34 -13.72
N THR A 109 -11.38 -10.12 -13.32
CA THR A 109 -11.24 -11.10 -12.22
C THR A 109 -10.55 -12.38 -12.66
N THR A 110 -10.34 -12.59 -13.95
CA THR A 110 -9.61 -13.75 -14.47
C THR A 110 -8.12 -13.43 -14.53
N ALA A 111 -7.34 -14.15 -13.73
CA ALA A 111 -5.89 -14.21 -13.84
C ALA A 111 -5.47 -15.49 -14.57
N THR A 112 -4.19 -15.60 -14.92
CA THR A 112 -3.60 -16.90 -15.31
C THR A 112 -2.45 -17.26 -14.40
N VAL A 113 -2.40 -18.51 -13.95
CA VAL A 113 -1.33 -19.09 -13.15
C VAL A 113 -0.71 -20.22 -13.96
N ASN A 114 0.56 -20.09 -14.31
CA ASN A 114 1.28 -21.04 -15.16
C ASN A 114 0.53 -21.36 -16.47
N GLY A 115 -0.17 -20.35 -17.03
CA GLY A 115 -0.96 -20.46 -18.26
C GLY A 115 -2.37 -21.02 -18.08
N ALA A 116 -2.77 -21.47 -16.90
CA ALA A 116 -4.13 -21.90 -16.59
C ALA A 116 -4.96 -20.74 -16.03
N ALA A 117 -6.22 -20.61 -16.43
CA ALA A 117 -7.10 -19.55 -15.93
C ALA A 117 -7.54 -19.82 -14.49
N THR A 118 -7.45 -18.79 -13.64
CA THR A 118 -7.87 -18.82 -12.23
C THR A 118 -8.68 -17.56 -11.92
N THR A 119 -9.73 -17.69 -11.10
CA THR A 119 -10.61 -16.57 -10.73
C THR A 119 -10.16 -15.92 -9.43
N MET A 120 -10.10 -14.59 -9.43
CA MET A 120 -9.89 -13.75 -8.26
C MET A 120 -11.22 -13.25 -7.70
N ASP A 121 -11.28 -13.02 -6.38
CA ASP A 121 -12.46 -12.47 -5.70
C ASP A 121 -12.79 -11.04 -6.15
N VAL A 122 -11.76 -10.23 -6.38
CA VAL A 122 -11.84 -8.88 -6.93
C VAL A 122 -10.76 -8.72 -8.01
N PRO A 123 -10.97 -7.89 -9.03
CA PRO A 123 -9.99 -7.72 -10.10
C PRO A 123 -8.77 -6.90 -9.63
N ALA A 124 -7.70 -6.95 -10.41
CA ALA A 124 -6.61 -5.99 -10.27
C ALA A 124 -7.09 -4.58 -10.67
N ARG A 125 -6.56 -3.55 -10.01
CA ARG A 125 -6.93 -2.15 -10.24
C ARG A 125 -5.71 -1.31 -10.55
N LEU A 126 -5.90 -0.26 -11.33
CA LEU A 126 -4.94 0.83 -11.44
C LEU A 126 -5.36 1.95 -10.46
N VAL A 127 -4.57 2.18 -9.40
CA VAL A 127 -4.80 3.26 -8.45
C VAL A 127 -3.63 4.23 -8.56
N GLY A 128 -3.89 5.41 -9.13
CA GLY A 128 -2.83 6.32 -9.55
C GLY A 128 -1.97 5.69 -10.64
N ASP A 129 -0.67 5.52 -10.37
CA ASP A 129 0.29 4.85 -11.25
C ASP A 129 0.63 3.42 -10.79
N LYS A 130 -0.09 2.89 -9.79
CA LYS A 130 0.20 1.57 -9.20
C LYS A 130 -0.84 0.53 -9.60
N THR A 131 -0.35 -0.60 -10.09
CA THR A 131 -1.15 -1.82 -10.20
C THR A 131 -1.36 -2.42 -8.82
N MET A 132 -2.61 -2.44 -8.38
CA MET A 132 -3.06 -2.99 -7.12
C MET A 132 -3.67 -4.37 -7.37
N VAL A 133 -3.25 -5.38 -6.62
CA VAL A 133 -3.68 -6.78 -6.80
C VAL A 133 -4.22 -7.38 -5.50
N PRO A 134 -5.15 -8.34 -5.57
CA PRO A 134 -5.70 -8.97 -4.37
C PRO A 134 -4.59 -9.71 -3.61
N LEU A 135 -4.32 -9.25 -2.39
CA LEU A 135 -3.23 -9.74 -1.55
C LEU A 135 -3.29 -11.27 -1.38
N ARG A 136 -4.46 -11.76 -0.95
CA ARG A 136 -4.68 -13.16 -0.64
C ARG A 136 -4.48 -14.07 -1.85
N PHE A 137 -5.15 -13.75 -2.96
CA PHE A 137 -5.05 -14.53 -4.19
C PHE A 137 -3.60 -14.74 -4.58
N LEU A 138 -2.85 -13.65 -4.71
CA LEU A 138 -1.49 -13.72 -5.21
C LEU A 138 -0.51 -14.32 -4.18
N SER A 139 -0.71 -14.12 -2.88
CA SER A 139 0.06 -14.81 -1.85
C SER A 139 -0.17 -16.33 -1.84
N GLU A 140 -1.43 -16.77 -1.95
CA GLU A 140 -1.79 -18.20 -1.93
C GLU A 140 -1.29 -18.93 -3.18
N GLU A 141 -1.36 -18.32 -4.36
CA GLU A 141 -0.79 -18.87 -5.60
C GLU A 141 0.74 -19.02 -5.56
N MET A 142 1.41 -18.26 -4.68
CA MET A 142 2.85 -18.42 -4.39
C MET A 142 3.15 -19.40 -3.24
N GLY A 143 2.12 -20.05 -2.68
CA GLY A 143 2.25 -21.03 -1.60
C GLY A 143 2.39 -20.40 -0.21
N TYR A 144 1.97 -19.14 -0.04
CA TYR A 144 1.97 -18.45 1.25
C TYR A 144 0.59 -18.51 1.89
N THR A 145 0.53 -18.30 3.21
CA THR A 145 -0.74 -18.13 3.92
C THR A 145 -0.97 -16.67 4.27
N VAL A 146 -2.24 -16.25 4.28
CA VAL A 146 -2.65 -14.90 4.67
C VAL A 146 -3.70 -14.95 5.76
N GLU A 147 -3.39 -14.35 6.90
CA GLU A 147 -4.32 -14.14 8.00
C GLU A 147 -4.73 -12.67 8.09
N TRP A 148 -5.96 -12.40 8.50
CA TRP A 148 -6.48 -11.06 8.68
C TRP A 148 -6.89 -10.84 10.14
N ASP A 149 -6.41 -9.75 10.72
CA ASP A 149 -6.82 -9.26 12.03
C ASP A 149 -7.63 -7.98 11.84
N GLU A 150 -8.91 -8.04 12.22
CA GLU A 150 -9.84 -6.92 12.06
C GLU A 150 -9.58 -5.77 13.03
N GLU A 151 -9.12 -6.06 14.26
CA GLU A 151 -8.87 -5.05 15.29
C GLU A 151 -7.68 -4.19 14.93
N THR A 152 -6.62 -4.82 14.43
CA THR A 152 -5.39 -4.13 14.01
C THR A 152 -5.40 -3.74 12.53
N ARG A 153 -6.42 -4.17 11.77
CA ARG A 153 -6.51 -4.04 10.31
C ARG A 153 -5.26 -4.57 9.60
N MET A 154 -4.73 -5.69 10.07
CA MET A 154 -3.45 -6.22 9.60
C MET A 154 -3.63 -7.53 8.85
N ALA A 155 -3.08 -7.57 7.63
CA ALA A 155 -2.88 -8.80 6.88
C ALA A 155 -1.48 -9.35 7.17
N THR A 156 -1.40 -10.56 7.70
CA THR A 156 -0.15 -11.26 8.00
C THR A 156 0.10 -12.34 6.95
N ILE A 157 1.20 -12.21 6.21
CA ILE A 157 1.70 -13.18 5.25
C ILE A 157 2.76 -14.03 5.94
N THR A 158 2.61 -15.34 5.84
CA THR A 158 3.63 -16.31 6.24
C THR A 158 4.12 -17.07 5.01
N THR A 159 5.43 -17.00 4.76
CA THR A 159 6.07 -17.79 3.71
C THR A 159 6.55 -19.14 4.28
N PRO A 160 6.56 -20.23 3.49
CA PRO A 160 7.23 -21.47 3.87
C PRO A 160 8.69 -21.23 4.26
N GLU A 161 9.18 -21.99 5.24
CA GLU A 161 10.60 -22.05 5.55
C GLU A 161 11.39 -22.53 4.32
N PRO A 162 12.59 -21.96 4.05
CA PRO A 162 13.42 -22.31 2.91
C PRO A 162 13.98 -23.74 2.94
#